data_AF-A0A1Q5SDV0-F1
#
_entry.id   AF-A0A1Q5SDV0-F1
#
_cell.length_a   1.000
_cell.length_b   1.000
_cell.length_c   1.000
_cell.angle_alpha   90.00
_cell.angle_beta   90.00
_cell.angle_gamma   90.00
#
_symmetry.space_group_name_H-M   'P 1'
#
loop_
_entity.id
_entity.type
_entity.pdbx_description
1 polymer ?
#
loop_
_entity_poly.entity_id
_entity_poly.type
_entity_poly.pdbx_seq_one_letter_code
_entity_poly.pdbx_strand_id
1 'polypeptide(L)'
;MLTVSEVIAKLEALDIETTAVNAALRSNPVAETVAGYDAIHRRSSDRPAGERRAVRKCWVYRYPGSPRDTDKVKFQYEAPHEEVRQADIGRDGKAIPVPAVQHDYYGRVLTITPTLEDREVVTERVSFRPGQSEAPLSSVRLPPAFSGEAYIWPQG
;
A
#
# COMPACT_ATOMS: atom_id res chain seq x y z
N MET A 1 45.10 -0.35 3.63
CA MET A 1 43.67 -0.03 3.41
C MET A 1 42.92 -1.32 3.72
N LEU A 2 41.92 -1.31 4.61
CA LEU A 2 41.16 -2.53 4.93
C LEU A 2 40.34 -2.95 3.72
N THR A 3 40.31 -4.25 3.44
CA THR A 3 39.42 -4.83 2.43
C THR A 3 37.97 -4.82 2.91
N VAL A 4 37.01 -4.87 1.99
CA VAL A 4 35.59 -4.83 2.35
C VAL A 4 35.20 -6.04 3.21
N SER A 5 35.81 -7.21 2.96
CA SER A 5 35.65 -8.42 3.78
C SER A 5 36.13 -8.22 5.23
N GLU A 6 37.30 -7.61 5.43
CA GLU A 6 37.81 -7.30 6.78
C GLU A 6 36.93 -6.29 7.51
N VAL A 7 36.33 -5.33 6.79
CA VAL A 7 35.37 -4.39 7.38
C VAL A 7 34.10 -5.11 7.83
N ILE A 8 33.52 -5.99 7.01
CA ILE A 8 32.31 -6.76 7.37
C ILE A 8 32.59 -7.66 8.58
N ALA A 9 33.73 -8.36 8.60
CA ALA A 9 34.09 -9.24 9.72
C ALA A 9 34.24 -8.47 11.04
N LYS A 10 34.83 -7.26 10.99
CA LYS A 10 34.94 -6.40 12.17
C LYS A 10 33.58 -5.86 12.64
N LEU A 11 32.69 -5.51 11.70
CA LEU A 11 31.33 -5.09 12.03
C LEU A 11 30.53 -6.22 12.67
N GLU A 12 30.69 -7.46 12.18
CA GLU A 12 30.06 -8.65 12.78
C GLU A 12 30.58 -8.91 14.20
N ALA A 13 31.89 -8.77 14.43
CA ALA A 13 32.47 -8.92 15.77
C ALA A 13 31.91 -7.87 16.76
N LEU A 14 31.78 -6.62 16.33
CA LEU A 14 31.17 -5.55 17.13
C LEU A 14 29.70 -5.81 17.41
N ASP A 15 28.96 -6.37 16.45
CA ASP A 15 27.54 -6.70 16.62
C ASP A 15 27.34 -7.83 17.65
N ILE A 16 28.18 -8.87 17.61
CA ILE A 16 28.18 -9.95 18.61
C ILE A 16 28.46 -9.40 20.02
N GLU A 17 29.50 -8.56 20.15
CA GLU A 17 29.88 -7.95 21.43
C GLU A 17 28.75 -7.07 21.97
N THR A 18 28.17 -6.21 21.13
CA THR A 18 27.07 -5.31 21.51
C THR A 18 25.84 -6.10 21.95
N THR A 19 25.53 -7.19 21.26
CA THR A 19 24.40 -8.07 21.62
C THR A 19 24.61 -8.75 22.97
N ALA A 20 25.84 -9.20 23.25
CA ALA A 20 26.20 -9.79 24.54
C ALA A 20 26.10 -8.78 25.69
N VAL A 21 26.61 -7.57 25.49
CA VAL A 21 26.50 -6.47 26.47
C VAL A 21 25.05 -6.09 26.72
N ASN A 22 24.24 -5.93 25.68
CA ASN A 22 22.81 -5.62 25.81
C ASN A 22 22.04 -6.74 26.53
N ALA A 23 22.37 -8.01 26.28
CA ALA A 23 21.77 -9.13 27.00
C ALA A 23 22.11 -9.10 28.50
N ALA A 24 23.36 -8.79 28.85
CA ALA A 24 23.75 -8.63 30.25
C ALA A 24 23.02 -7.45 30.91
N LEU A 25 22.93 -6.31 30.23
CA LEU A 25 22.25 -5.10 30.73
C LEU A 25 20.76 -5.28 30.98
N ARG A 26 20.06 -6.17 30.28
CA ARG A 26 18.62 -6.48 30.54
C ARG A 26 18.35 -7.02 31.94
N SER A 27 19.37 -7.61 32.59
CA SER A 27 19.25 -8.11 33.96
C SER A 27 19.50 -7.02 35.02
N ASN A 28 19.94 -5.83 34.61
CA ASN A 28 20.23 -4.71 35.49
C ASN A 28 18.98 -3.81 35.66
N PRO A 29 18.38 -3.73 36.87
CA PRO A 29 17.15 -2.99 37.10
C PRO A 29 17.30 -1.46 37.06
N VAL A 30 18.54 -0.94 37.00
CA VAL A 30 18.84 0.50 36.94
C VAL A 30 19.18 0.97 35.52
N ALA A 31 19.50 0.03 34.61
CA ALA A 31 19.85 0.35 33.23
C ALA A 31 18.60 0.40 32.35
N GLU A 32 18.50 1.41 31.49
CA GLU A 32 17.45 1.46 30.47
C GLU A 32 17.67 0.34 29.45
N THR A 33 16.60 -0.37 29.09
CA THR A 33 16.70 -1.46 28.12
C THR A 33 16.89 -0.88 26.73
N VAL A 34 18.06 -1.11 26.14
CA VAL A 34 18.37 -0.68 24.77
C VAL A 34 17.87 -1.73 23.77
N ALA A 35 17.11 -1.31 22.77
CA ALA A 35 16.72 -2.16 21.66
C ALA A 35 17.97 -2.55 20.84
N GLY A 36 18.03 -3.79 20.37
CA GLY A 36 19.17 -4.29 19.60
C GLY A 36 19.40 -3.47 18.31
N TYR A 37 20.65 -3.37 17.88
CA TYR A 37 21.07 -2.52 16.75
C TYR A 37 20.37 -2.90 15.43
N ASP A 38 20.12 -4.20 15.22
CA ASP A 38 19.32 -4.73 14.10
C ASP A 38 17.90 -4.14 14.04
N ALA A 39 17.30 -3.80 15.19
CA ALA A 39 15.95 -3.28 15.26
C ALA A 39 15.86 -1.80 14.86
N ILE A 40 16.96 -1.03 14.98
CA ILE A 40 16.96 0.43 14.82
C ILE A 40 17.47 0.85 13.44
N HIS A 41 18.50 0.18 12.91
CA HIS A 41 19.25 0.72 11.74
C HIS A 41 19.24 -0.16 10.49
N ARG A 42 18.69 -1.38 10.54
CA ARG A 42 18.66 -2.32 9.39
C ARG A 42 17.26 -2.64 8.89
N ARG A 43 16.27 -1.81 9.22
CA ARG A 43 14.91 -1.94 8.71
C ARG A 43 14.59 -0.79 7.78
N SER A 44 14.19 -1.10 6.55
CA SER A 44 13.60 -0.11 5.64
C SER A 44 12.35 0.50 6.27
N SER A 45 12.04 1.76 5.99
CA SER A 45 10.84 2.39 6.55
C SER A 45 9.56 1.73 6.06
N ASP A 46 8.54 1.72 6.92
CA ASP A 46 7.19 1.33 6.51
C ASP A 46 6.68 2.29 5.42
N ARG A 47 6.05 1.75 4.37
CA ARG A 47 5.31 2.57 3.42
C ARG A 47 3.88 2.74 3.96
N PRO A 48 3.46 3.94 4.38
CA PRO A 48 2.10 4.14 4.86
C PRO A 48 1.09 3.91 3.73
N ALA A 49 -0.10 3.45 4.09
CA ALA A 49 -1.22 3.45 3.16
C ALA A 49 -1.62 4.90 2.84
N GLY A 50 -2.04 5.14 1.60
CA GLY A 50 -2.45 6.46 1.17
C GLY A 50 -3.40 6.42 -0.02
N GLU A 51 -4.20 7.46 -0.14
CA GLU A 51 -5.07 7.68 -1.29
C GLU A 51 -4.68 8.98 -1.97
N ARG A 52 -4.57 8.97 -3.31
CA ARG A 52 -4.46 10.18 -4.11
C ARG A 52 -5.80 10.47 -4.76
N ARG A 53 -6.36 11.64 -4.46
CA ARG A 53 -7.63 12.10 -5.01
C ARG A 53 -7.41 13.15 -6.09
N ALA A 54 -8.27 13.14 -7.10
CA ALA A 54 -8.31 14.16 -8.13
C ALA A 54 -9.74 14.35 -8.64
N VAL A 55 -10.02 15.54 -9.16
CA VAL A 55 -11.28 15.83 -9.83
C VAL A 55 -11.28 15.16 -11.21
N ARG A 56 -12.28 14.32 -11.47
CA ARG A 56 -12.49 13.63 -12.75
C ARG A 56 -13.95 13.72 -13.18
N LYS A 57 -14.16 13.69 -14.50
CA LYS A 57 -15.49 13.50 -15.08
C LYS A 57 -16.02 12.13 -14.68
N CYS A 58 -17.22 12.10 -14.09
CA CYS A 58 -17.88 10.90 -13.62
C CYS A 58 -19.35 10.90 -14.04
N TRP A 59 -19.86 9.72 -14.36
CA TRP A 59 -21.29 9.46 -14.50
C TRP A 59 -21.89 9.24 -13.10
N VAL A 60 -22.83 10.11 -12.73
CA VAL A 60 -23.52 10.07 -11.45
C VAL A 60 -24.91 9.49 -11.66
N TYR A 61 -25.18 8.36 -11.02
CA TYR A 61 -26.46 7.70 -11.00
C TYR A 61 -27.17 8.08 -9.70
N ARG A 62 -28.31 8.76 -9.80
CA ARG A 62 -29.10 9.18 -8.65
C ARG A 62 -30.28 8.24 -8.48
N TYR A 63 -30.25 7.43 -7.44
CA TYR A 63 -31.32 6.52 -7.10
C TYR A 63 -32.26 7.22 -6.11
N PRO A 64 -33.53 7.47 -6.49
CA PRO A 64 -34.50 8.00 -5.54
C PRO A 64 -34.76 6.96 -4.44
N GLY A 65 -35.25 7.41 -3.29
CA GLY A 65 -35.68 6.47 -2.24
C GLY A 65 -36.82 5.58 -2.72
N SER A 66 -36.97 4.41 -2.09
CA SER A 66 -38.04 3.46 -2.39
C SER A 66 -39.41 4.18 -2.40
N PRO A 67 -40.17 4.11 -3.51
CA PRO A 67 -41.46 4.79 -3.62
C PRO A 67 -42.44 4.38 -2.52
N ARG A 68 -43.17 5.35 -1.97
CA ARG A 68 -44.07 5.18 -0.81
C ARG A 68 -45.26 4.25 -1.09
N ASP A 69 -45.71 4.17 -2.34
CA ASP A 69 -46.83 3.32 -2.76
C ASP A 69 -46.31 2.08 -3.51
N THR A 70 -46.27 0.94 -2.82
CA THR A 70 -45.99 -0.38 -3.41
C THR A 70 -47.22 -1.26 -3.26
N ASP A 71 -48.06 -1.31 -4.30
CA ASP A 71 -49.33 -2.04 -4.30
C ASP A 71 -49.18 -3.57 -4.33
N LYS A 72 -47.96 -4.11 -4.47
CA LYS A 72 -47.75 -5.53 -4.82
C LYS A 72 -46.71 -6.29 -3.99
N VAL A 73 -45.89 -5.63 -3.17
CA VAL A 73 -44.85 -6.28 -2.36
C VAL A 73 -44.73 -5.55 -1.01
N LYS A 74 -44.36 -6.28 0.05
CA LYS A 74 -44.05 -5.73 1.37
C LYS A 74 -43.11 -4.52 1.23
N PHE A 75 -43.58 -3.33 1.58
CA PHE A 75 -42.80 -2.09 1.51
C PHE A 75 -41.49 -2.25 2.29
N GLN A 76 -40.37 -2.25 1.57
CA GLN A 76 -39.04 -2.12 2.14
C GLN A 76 -38.50 -0.76 1.72
N TYR A 77 -38.27 0.08 2.73
CA TYR A 77 -37.70 1.40 2.51
C TYR A 77 -36.22 1.28 2.16
N GLU A 78 -35.83 1.94 1.08
CA GLU A 78 -34.46 2.17 0.69
C GLU A 78 -34.24 3.68 0.65
N ALA A 79 -33.16 4.15 1.28
CA ALA A 79 -32.84 5.56 1.27
C ALA A 79 -32.34 5.99 -0.12
N PRO A 80 -32.62 7.24 -0.55
CA PRO A 80 -32.00 7.79 -1.75
C PRO A 80 -30.48 7.72 -1.65
N HIS A 81 -29.81 7.32 -2.72
CA HIS A 81 -28.35 7.23 -2.75
C HIS A 81 -27.81 7.56 -4.16
N GLU A 82 -26.51 7.83 -4.24
CA GLU A 82 -25.81 8.08 -5.49
C GLU A 82 -24.75 7.01 -5.71
N GLU A 83 -24.64 6.52 -6.95
CA GLU A 83 -23.45 5.80 -7.40
C GLU A 83 -22.66 6.68 -8.36
N VAL A 84 -21.34 6.78 -8.14
CA VAL A 84 -20.44 7.56 -8.98
C VAL A 84 -19.52 6.60 -9.71
N ARG A 85 -19.49 6.69 -11.04
CA ARG A 85 -18.59 5.88 -11.90
C ARG A 85 -17.72 6.83 -12.72
N GLN A 86 -16.41 6.64 -12.68
CA GLN A 86 -15.51 7.46 -13.49
C GLN A 86 -15.86 7.30 -14.98
N ALA A 87 -15.92 8.41 -15.70
CA ALA A 87 -16.25 8.39 -17.13
C ALA A 87 -15.03 7.98 -17.95
N ASP A 88 -15.23 7.04 -18.88
CA ASP A 88 -14.26 6.74 -19.91
C ASP A 88 -14.20 7.89 -20.92
N ILE A 89 -12.99 8.32 -21.28
CA ILE A 89 -12.78 9.41 -22.21
C ILE A 89 -12.39 8.83 -23.58
N GLY A 90 -13.16 9.20 -24.61
CA GLY A 90 -12.91 8.82 -25.98
C GLY A 90 -11.67 9.50 -26.58
N ARG A 91 -11.26 9.06 -27.77
CA ARG A 91 -10.12 9.65 -28.49
C ARG A 91 -10.31 11.12 -28.86
N ASP A 92 -11.56 11.58 -28.92
CA ASP A 92 -11.96 12.96 -29.17
C ASP A 92 -11.91 13.83 -27.90
N GLY A 93 -11.50 13.28 -26.76
CA GLY A 93 -11.42 13.97 -25.49
C GLY A 93 -12.77 14.15 -24.79
N LYS A 94 -13.86 13.59 -25.31
CA LYS A 94 -15.19 13.66 -24.71
C LYS A 94 -15.49 12.40 -23.90
N ALA A 95 -16.33 12.55 -22.87
CA ALA A 95 -16.82 11.40 -22.10
C ALA A 95 -17.70 10.52 -22.97
N ILE A 96 -17.45 9.21 -22.95
CA ILE A 96 -18.24 8.22 -23.66
C ILE A 96 -19.61 8.10 -22.97
N PRO A 97 -20.72 8.34 -23.69
CA PRO A 97 -22.06 8.22 -23.12
C PRO A 97 -22.35 6.81 -22.61
N VAL A 98 -23.00 6.71 -21.46
CA VAL A 98 -23.48 5.45 -20.89
C VAL A 98 -25.00 5.38 -20.95
N PRO A 99 -25.59 4.20 -21.15
CA PRO A 99 -27.04 4.05 -21.21
C PRO A 99 -27.69 4.30 -19.84
N ALA A 100 -28.98 4.65 -19.87
CA ALA A 100 -29.81 4.64 -18.68
C ALA A 100 -29.91 3.22 -18.10
N VAL A 101 -29.99 3.12 -16.78
CA VAL A 101 -30.07 1.84 -16.06
C VAL A 101 -31.49 1.66 -15.53
N GLN A 102 -32.03 0.46 -15.66
CA GLN A 102 -33.28 0.08 -15.00
C GLN A 102 -32.97 -0.45 -13.60
N HIS A 103 -33.65 0.10 -12.60
CA HIS A 103 -33.55 -0.35 -11.22
C HIS A 103 -34.92 -0.78 -10.73
N ASP A 104 -35.03 -2.01 -10.23
CA ASP A 104 -36.28 -2.58 -9.74
C ASP A 104 -36.44 -2.36 -8.23
N TYR A 105 -37.34 -1.46 -7.86
CA TYR A 105 -37.82 -1.31 -6.49
C TYR A 105 -39.01 -2.25 -6.26
N TYR A 106 -38.73 -3.49 -5.90
CA TYR A 106 -39.72 -4.46 -5.42
C TYR A 106 -40.97 -4.58 -6.32
N GLY A 107 -40.76 -4.71 -7.63
CA GLY A 107 -41.82 -4.82 -8.65
C GLY A 107 -42.16 -3.50 -9.35
N ARG A 108 -41.39 -2.43 -9.10
CA ARG A 108 -41.47 -1.16 -9.82
C ARG A 108 -40.12 -0.80 -10.43
N VAL A 109 -40.04 -0.90 -11.75
CA VAL A 109 -38.84 -0.55 -12.50
C VAL A 109 -38.78 0.96 -12.71
N LEU A 110 -37.75 1.61 -12.17
CA LEU A 110 -37.41 3.01 -12.43
C LEU A 110 -36.26 3.07 -13.45
N THR A 111 -36.32 4.05 -14.34
CA THR A 111 -35.24 4.35 -15.28
C THR A 111 -34.35 5.44 -14.71
N ILE A 112 -33.10 5.11 -14.42
CA ILE A 112 -32.09 6.02 -13.90
C ILE A 112 -31.26 6.55 -15.06
N THR A 113 -31.37 7.85 -15.32
CA THR A 113 -30.56 8.53 -16.33
C THR A 113 -29.33 9.15 -15.66
N PRO A 114 -28.11 8.68 -15.96
CA PRO A 114 -26.90 9.21 -15.36
C PRO A 114 -26.57 10.61 -15.89
N THR A 115 -26.02 11.46 -15.03
CA THR A 115 -25.55 12.81 -15.37
C THR A 115 -24.03 12.87 -15.34
N LEU A 116 -23.43 13.61 -16.28
CA LEU A 116 -21.98 13.81 -16.30
C LEU A 116 -21.59 14.98 -15.38
N GLU A 117 -20.79 14.71 -14.36
CA GLU A 117 -20.38 15.70 -13.36
C GLU A 117 -18.88 15.61 -13.06
N ASP A 118 -18.30 16.71 -12.58
CA ASP A 118 -16.95 16.70 -12.02
C ASP A 118 -17.04 16.26 -10.54
N ARG A 119 -16.40 15.14 -10.20
CA ARG A 119 -16.36 14.61 -8.83
C ARG A 119 -14.93 14.33 -8.42
N GLU A 120 -14.65 14.55 -7.14
CA GLU A 120 -13.40 14.12 -6.53
C GLU A 120 -13.44 12.60 -6.34
N VAL A 121 -12.53 11.90 -7.01
CA VAL A 121 -12.43 10.44 -6.94
C VAL A 121 -11.02 10.02 -6.55
N VAL A 122 -10.92 8.86 -5.89
CA VAL A 122 -9.64 8.23 -5.59
C VAL A 122 -9.06 7.70 -6.89
N THR A 123 -7.96 8.30 -7.33
CA THR A 123 -7.25 7.93 -8.57
C THR A 123 -6.18 6.87 -8.35
N GLU A 124 -5.60 6.83 -7.16
CA GLU A 124 -4.55 5.89 -6.82
C GLU A 124 -4.70 5.48 -5.36
N ARG A 125 -4.59 4.18 -5.12
CA ARG A 125 -4.49 3.62 -3.77
C ARG A 125 -3.12 3.00 -3.62
N VAL A 126 -2.41 3.48 -2.61
CA VAL A 126 -1.15 2.91 -2.17
C VAL A 126 -1.44 2.00 -0.98
N SER A 127 -1.19 0.71 -1.15
CA SER A 127 -1.29 -0.24 -0.04
C SER A 127 -0.16 -0.02 0.96
N PHE A 128 -0.47 -0.24 2.23
CA PHE A 128 0.55 -0.34 3.25
C PHE A 128 1.56 -1.44 2.88
N ARG A 129 2.85 -1.16 3.06
CA ARG A 129 3.90 -2.17 2.96
C ARG A 129 4.76 -2.09 4.22
N PRO A 130 4.88 -3.18 4.99
CA PRO A 130 5.81 -3.20 6.10
C PRO A 130 7.24 -3.14 5.55
N GLY A 131 8.03 -2.28 6.17
CA GLY A 131 9.47 -2.19 6.03
C GLY A 131 10.10 -3.53 6.34
N GLN A 132 10.95 -3.99 5.44
CA GLN A 132 11.71 -5.23 5.57
C GLN A 132 12.98 -4.97 6.36
N SER A 133 13.30 -5.90 7.27
CA SER A 133 14.63 -6.00 7.86
C SER A 133 15.59 -6.56 6.83
N GLU A 134 16.77 -5.95 6.73
CA GLU A 134 17.86 -6.47 5.92
C GLU A 134 18.39 -7.78 6.48
N ALA A 135 19.01 -8.57 5.59
CA ALA A 135 19.62 -9.83 5.98
C ALA A 135 20.84 -9.60 6.89
N PRO A 136 21.14 -10.53 7.83
CA PRO A 136 22.26 -10.39 8.77
C PRO A 136 23.59 -10.26 8.03
N LEU A 137 24.61 -9.65 8.66
CA LEU A 137 25.92 -9.44 8.00
C LEU A 137 26.54 -10.76 7.55
N SER A 138 26.32 -11.84 8.32
CA SER A 138 26.72 -13.21 8.02
C SER A 138 26.14 -13.79 6.71
N SER A 139 25.05 -13.19 6.19
CA SER A 139 24.44 -13.60 4.93
C SER A 139 24.99 -12.86 3.70
N VAL A 140 25.82 -11.83 3.91
CA VAL A 140 26.41 -11.04 2.82
C VAL A 140 27.52 -11.84 2.14
N ARG A 141 27.25 -12.31 0.92
CA ARG A 141 28.28 -12.89 0.05
C ARG A 141 28.86 -11.79 -0.83
N LEU A 142 30.11 -11.41 -0.56
CA LEU A 142 30.85 -10.50 -1.43
C LEU A 142 31.25 -11.21 -2.72
N PRO A 143 31.18 -10.53 -3.88
CA PRO A 143 31.83 -11.03 -5.09
C PRO A 143 33.35 -11.16 -4.87
N PRO A 144 34.05 -12.10 -5.53
CA PRO A 144 35.48 -12.36 -5.34
C PRO A 144 36.37 -11.11 -5.46
N ALA A 145 35.98 -10.18 -6.34
CA ALA A 145 36.65 -8.90 -6.54
C ALA A 145 36.70 -7.99 -5.30
N PHE A 146 35.77 -8.19 -4.35
CA PHE A 146 35.64 -7.39 -3.13
C PHE A 146 36.02 -8.16 -1.86
N SER A 147 36.18 -9.49 -1.95
CA SER A 147 36.59 -10.34 -0.82
C SER A 147 38.10 -10.36 -0.60
N GLY A 148 38.90 -9.81 -1.53
CA GLY A 148 40.36 -9.84 -1.48
C GLY A 148 40.96 -11.12 -2.07
N GLU A 149 40.16 -11.94 -2.76
CA GLU A 149 40.62 -13.12 -3.46
C GLU A 149 41.38 -12.78 -4.74
N ALA A 150 42.41 -13.57 -5.06
CA ALA A 150 43.29 -13.32 -6.22
C ALA A 150 42.60 -13.50 -7.58
N TYR A 151 41.45 -14.18 -7.63
CA TYR A 151 40.73 -14.46 -8.87
C TYR A 151 39.55 -13.50 -9.04
N ILE A 152 39.76 -12.51 -9.89
CA ILE A 152 38.78 -11.49 -10.25
C ILE A 152 38.16 -11.93 -11.59
N TRP A 153 36.90 -12.40 -11.55
CA TRP A 153 36.02 -12.83 -12.67
C TRP A 153 36.22 -14.23 -13.28
N PRO A 154 35.13 -14.90 -13.76
CA PRO A 154 35.25 -16.01 -14.68
C PRO A 154 35.74 -15.46 -16.03
N GLN A 155 36.79 -16.06 -16.57
CA GLN A 155 37.19 -15.79 -17.95
C GLN A 155 36.15 -16.39 -18.88
N GLY A 156 35.34 -15.51 -19.48
CA GLY A 156 34.51 -15.80 -20.64
C GLY A 156 35.14 -15.21 -21.88
#